data_AF-A0A7X6TJC0-F1
#
_entry.id   AF-A0A7X6TJC0-F1
#
_cell.length_a   1.000
_cell.length_b   1.000
_cell.length_c   1.000
_cell.angle_alpha   90.00
_cell.angle_beta   90.00
_cell.angle_gamma   90.00
#
_symmetry.space_group_name_H-M   'P 1'
#
loop_
_entity.id
_entity.type
_entity.pdbx_description
1 polymer ?
#
loop_
_entity_poly.entity_id
_entity_poly.type
_entity_poly.pdbx_seq_one_letter_code
_entity_poly.pdbx_strand_id
1 'polypeptide(L)'
;MVPASIIKIATVVAALRILGPEYRFPTQFSVDDEDNLYIRGFGDPTLTSEAVAAMAVRLRQLGLTRVRTLFVDGSAFDLSGLTPGQAGSDNPYDAPVGPLSVNFNAVPLERHPSGRITPGEAQTPFLPIMAQMGRTRPAGRHRLNVCAGGCDPAARVARYSGELCRAQLEAAGVPVAALGGLRSTPAGARLVATLHSAQTLTAMSRSLLHYSTNFTANLVFLACGAERFGFPATWDKARRAVAESLGSQLGVSARAIVQVDGAGLSRDNRVTARAMLRLLDVFRPHLDLLPRDRHGWIKTGTLSGVANGAGYLADGRAYVLLLNQPASRRAMLIDRLSRLPSTTGPTVPRDS
;
A
#
# COMPACT_ATOMS: atom_id res chain seq x y z
N MET A 1 3.52 23.23 -3.75
CA MET A 1 4.80 22.54 -4.04
C MET A 1 4.55 21.04 -4.13
N VAL A 2 5.49 20.29 -4.71
CA VAL A 2 5.41 18.81 -4.79
C VAL A 2 5.67 18.22 -3.40
N PRO A 3 4.72 17.49 -2.78
CA PRO A 3 4.87 16.99 -1.41
C PRO A 3 5.84 15.82 -1.27
N ALA A 4 6.02 15.01 -2.31
CA ALA A 4 6.59 13.67 -2.17
C ALA A 4 5.84 12.88 -1.05
N SER A 5 6.53 11.96 -0.36
CA SER A 5 5.91 11.07 0.63
C SER A 5 5.32 11.72 1.89
N ILE A 6 5.43 13.05 2.11
CA ILE A 6 4.68 13.68 3.21
C ILE A 6 3.16 13.66 2.95
N ILE A 7 2.74 13.51 1.68
CA ILE A 7 1.31 13.42 1.33
C ILE A 7 0.64 12.19 1.94
N LYS A 8 1.41 11.16 2.31
CA LYS A 8 0.91 9.97 2.99
C LYS A 8 0.20 10.31 4.31
N ILE A 9 0.52 11.44 4.95
CA ILE A 9 -0.24 11.95 6.10
C ILE A 9 -1.69 12.23 5.68
N ALA A 10 -1.89 12.85 4.53
CA ALA A 10 -3.22 13.16 3.99
C ALA A 10 -3.99 11.88 3.64
N THR A 11 -3.30 10.91 3.04
CA THR A 11 -3.85 9.57 2.79
C THR A 11 -4.35 8.91 4.08
N VAL A 12 -3.54 8.90 5.14
CA VAL A 12 -3.91 8.29 6.42
C VAL A 12 -5.07 9.03 7.08
N VAL A 13 -5.03 10.37 7.14
CA VAL A 13 -6.14 11.18 7.70
C VAL A 13 -7.45 10.89 6.98
N ALA A 14 -7.45 10.89 5.65
CA ALA A 14 -8.64 10.61 4.87
C ALA A 14 -9.13 9.17 5.07
N ALA A 15 -8.21 8.20 5.06
CA ALA A 15 -8.53 6.78 5.21
C ALA A 15 -9.12 6.45 6.58
N LEU A 16 -8.55 6.97 7.67
CA LEU A 16 -9.07 6.76 9.02
C LEU A 16 -10.50 7.32 9.17
N ARG A 17 -10.84 8.40 8.46
CA ARG A 17 -12.20 8.96 8.45
C ARG A 17 -13.16 8.20 7.53
N ILE A 18 -12.70 7.76 6.36
CA ILE A 18 -13.56 7.12 5.35
C ILE A 18 -13.81 5.66 5.70
N LEU A 19 -12.75 4.91 6.01
CA LEU A 19 -12.79 3.47 6.23
C LEU A 19 -12.97 3.12 7.72
N GLY A 20 -12.47 3.98 8.61
CA GLY A 20 -12.42 3.73 10.05
C GLY A 20 -11.12 3.05 10.51
N PRO A 21 -10.69 3.27 11.77
CA PRO A 21 -9.41 2.78 12.29
C PRO A 21 -9.29 1.25 12.34
N GLU A 22 -10.42 0.56 12.51
CA GLU A 22 -10.50 -0.90 12.62
C GLU A 22 -10.73 -1.60 11.27
N TYR A 23 -10.76 -0.84 10.16
CA TYR A 23 -10.94 -1.40 8.83
C TYR A 23 -9.87 -2.48 8.54
N ARG A 24 -10.33 -3.58 7.94
CA ARG A 24 -9.49 -4.68 7.49
C ARG A 24 -9.88 -5.03 6.06
N PHE A 25 -8.88 -5.21 5.21
CA PHE A 25 -9.11 -5.51 3.81
C PHE A 25 -9.60 -6.94 3.64
N PRO A 26 -10.70 -7.18 2.91
CA PRO A 26 -11.17 -8.53 2.64
C PRO A 26 -10.47 -9.16 1.43
N THR A 27 -10.34 -10.48 1.48
CA THR A 27 -10.06 -11.38 0.34
C THR A 27 -11.08 -12.51 0.40
N GLN A 28 -11.87 -12.68 -0.66
CA GLN A 28 -12.96 -13.66 -0.73
C GLN A 28 -12.56 -14.88 -1.56
N PHE A 29 -13.03 -16.05 -1.12
CA PHE A 29 -12.79 -17.34 -1.75
C PHE A 29 -14.13 -17.99 -2.06
N SER A 30 -14.46 -18.15 -3.34
CA SER A 30 -15.74 -18.69 -3.81
C SER A 30 -15.53 -19.91 -4.69
N VAL A 31 -16.47 -20.85 -4.67
CA VAL A 31 -16.43 -22.08 -5.47
C VAL A 31 -17.72 -22.24 -6.26
N ASP A 32 -17.61 -22.60 -7.54
CA ASP A 32 -18.77 -22.93 -8.38
C ASP A 32 -19.09 -24.44 -8.37
N ASP A 33 -20.08 -24.84 -9.16
CA ASP A 33 -20.54 -26.23 -9.30
C ASP A 33 -19.57 -27.12 -10.09
N GLU A 34 -18.55 -26.54 -10.74
CA GLU A 34 -17.50 -27.24 -11.48
C GLU A 34 -16.20 -27.40 -10.67
N ASP A 35 -16.24 -27.18 -9.35
CA ASP A 35 -15.09 -27.17 -8.44
C ASP A 35 -14.00 -26.16 -8.85
N ASN A 36 -14.36 -25.04 -9.49
CA ASN A 36 -13.44 -23.93 -9.71
C ASN A 36 -13.35 -23.06 -8.46
N LEU A 37 -12.14 -22.66 -8.10
CA LEU A 37 -11.90 -21.71 -7.00
C LEU A 37 -11.66 -20.31 -7.58
N TYR A 38 -12.39 -19.33 -7.08
CA TYR A 38 -12.24 -17.91 -7.40
C TYR A 38 -11.71 -17.17 -6.18
N ILE A 39 -10.59 -16.47 -6.36
CA ILE A 39 -9.98 -15.64 -5.31
C ILE A 39 -10.13 -14.19 -5.71
N ARG A 40 -10.98 -13.46 -4.98
CA ARG A 40 -11.26 -12.04 -5.20
C ARG A 40 -10.64 -11.21 -4.10
N GLY A 41 -9.60 -10.45 -4.44
CA GLY A 41 -8.97 -9.51 -3.53
C GLY A 41 -9.59 -8.11 -3.65
N PHE A 42 -9.63 -7.38 -2.54
CA PHE A 42 -10.10 -5.99 -2.48
C PHE A 42 -8.99 -5.00 -2.11
N GLY A 43 -7.74 -5.35 -2.44
CA GLY A 43 -6.58 -4.49 -2.28
C GLY A 43 -5.86 -4.61 -0.94
N ASP A 44 -5.89 -5.78 -0.28
CA ASP A 44 -5.12 -6.01 0.95
C ASP A 44 -3.60 -5.80 0.70
N PRO A 45 -2.97 -4.79 1.31
CA PRO A 45 -1.54 -4.53 1.12
C PRO A 45 -0.65 -5.45 1.97
N THR A 46 -1.24 -6.31 2.80
CA THR A 46 -0.57 -7.13 3.82
C THR A 46 -0.81 -8.63 3.65
N LEU A 47 -1.32 -9.08 2.51
CA LEU A 47 -1.51 -10.49 2.22
C LEU A 47 -0.15 -11.17 1.98
N THR A 48 0.36 -11.89 2.98
CA THR A 48 1.66 -12.58 2.92
C THR A 48 1.53 -14.06 2.57
N SER A 49 2.65 -14.72 2.22
CA SER A 49 2.71 -16.18 2.02
C SER A 49 2.14 -16.98 3.19
N GLU A 50 2.41 -16.56 4.43
CA GLU A 50 1.91 -17.21 5.64
C GLU A 50 0.40 -17.05 5.79
N ALA A 51 -0.14 -15.86 5.49
CA ALA A 51 -1.58 -15.65 5.51
C ALA A 51 -2.30 -16.51 4.47
N VAL A 52 -1.71 -16.65 3.27
CA VAL A 52 -2.22 -17.54 2.22
C VAL A 52 -2.12 -19.01 2.65
N ALA A 53 -1.02 -19.43 3.28
CA ALA A 53 -0.86 -20.78 3.82
C ALA A 53 -1.91 -21.12 4.89
N ALA A 54 -2.12 -20.21 5.85
CA ALA A 54 -3.14 -20.36 6.88
C ALA A 54 -4.56 -20.43 6.28
N MET A 55 -4.83 -19.62 5.25
CA MET A 55 -6.11 -19.66 4.55
C MET A 55 -6.31 -20.96 3.76
N ALA A 56 -5.26 -21.50 3.14
CA ALA A 56 -5.33 -22.80 2.46
C ALA A 56 -5.71 -23.94 3.43
N VAL A 57 -5.10 -23.97 4.62
CA VAL A 57 -5.48 -24.92 5.68
C VAL A 57 -6.93 -24.73 6.11
N ARG A 58 -7.37 -23.47 6.30
CA ARG A 58 -8.76 -23.16 6.66
C ARG A 58 -9.76 -23.58 5.57
N LEU A 59 -9.45 -23.37 4.29
CA LEU A 59 -10.31 -23.82 3.18
C LEU A 59 -10.48 -25.34 3.18
N ARG A 60 -9.40 -26.10 3.43
CA ARG A 60 -9.48 -27.55 3.60
C ARG A 60 -10.39 -27.95 4.76
N GLN A 61 -10.26 -27.29 5.90
CA GLN A 61 -11.12 -27.53 7.08
C GLN A 61 -12.59 -27.20 6.80
N LEU A 62 -12.86 -26.25 5.90
CA LEU A 62 -14.21 -25.90 5.41
C LEU A 62 -14.72 -26.83 4.29
N GLY A 63 -14.01 -27.93 4.03
CA GLY A 63 -14.45 -28.97 3.10
C GLY A 63 -13.98 -28.79 1.66
N LEU A 64 -13.08 -27.85 1.36
CA LEU A 64 -12.44 -27.77 0.05
C LEU A 64 -11.44 -28.93 -0.10
N THR A 65 -11.81 -29.96 -0.86
CA THR A 65 -11.00 -31.18 -1.01
C THR A 65 -10.20 -31.24 -2.31
N ARG A 66 -10.62 -30.50 -3.35
CA ARG A 66 -9.93 -30.37 -4.64
C ARG A 66 -10.32 -29.07 -5.32
N VAL A 67 -9.52 -28.63 -6.28
CA VAL A 67 -9.82 -27.50 -7.17
C VAL A 67 -9.54 -27.91 -8.61
N ARG A 68 -10.54 -27.81 -9.49
CA ARG A 68 -10.38 -28.07 -10.92
C ARG A 68 -9.59 -26.95 -11.59
N THR A 69 -9.99 -25.70 -11.38
CA THR A 69 -9.26 -24.54 -11.88
C THR A 69 -9.29 -23.41 -10.85
N LEU A 70 -8.13 -22.83 -10.58
CA LEU A 70 -8.01 -21.63 -9.74
C LEU A 70 -7.98 -20.39 -10.63
N PHE A 71 -8.93 -19.48 -10.40
CA PHE A 71 -9.03 -18.18 -11.02
C PHE A 71 -8.76 -17.06 -10.01
N VAL A 72 -8.14 -15.98 -10.49
CA VAL A 72 -8.04 -14.72 -9.77
C VAL A 72 -9.09 -13.77 -10.32
N ASP A 73 -9.94 -13.25 -9.44
CA ASP A 73 -10.92 -12.24 -9.82
C ASP A 73 -10.31 -10.84 -9.67
N GLY A 74 -9.99 -10.24 -10.83
CA GLY A 74 -9.44 -8.88 -10.93
C GLY A 74 -10.49 -7.76 -10.95
N SER A 75 -11.78 -8.08 -10.94
CA SER A 75 -12.88 -7.12 -11.22
C SER A 75 -13.04 -6.03 -10.17
N ALA A 76 -12.42 -6.16 -8.99
CA ALA A 76 -12.48 -5.14 -7.97
C ALA A 76 -11.68 -3.88 -8.36
N PHE A 77 -10.80 -3.93 -9.36
CA PHE A 77 -9.93 -2.82 -9.74
C PHE A 77 -10.04 -2.55 -11.24
N ASP A 78 -10.16 -1.28 -11.62
CA ASP A 78 -10.10 -0.82 -13.00
C ASP A 78 -9.10 0.34 -13.06
N LEU A 79 -7.82 -0.05 -13.13
CA LEU A 79 -6.70 0.89 -13.12
C LEU A 79 -6.18 1.05 -14.54
N SER A 80 -6.39 2.24 -15.11
CA SER A 80 -5.77 2.61 -16.37
C SER A 80 -4.26 2.81 -16.21
N GLY A 81 -3.45 1.98 -16.86
CA GLY A 81 -1.99 2.15 -16.93
C GLY A 81 -1.25 1.87 -15.61
N LEU A 82 -0.03 2.40 -15.50
CA LEU A 82 0.80 2.29 -14.30
C LEU A 82 0.28 3.20 -13.18
N THR A 83 0.74 2.94 -11.95
CA THR A 83 0.49 3.84 -10.82
C THR A 83 0.97 5.26 -11.17
N PRO A 84 0.21 6.33 -10.88
CA PRO A 84 0.65 7.69 -11.20
C PRO A 84 2.02 8.02 -10.59
N GLY A 85 2.97 8.44 -11.43
CA GLY A 85 4.34 8.78 -11.02
C GLY A 85 5.27 7.58 -10.79
N GLN A 86 4.86 6.36 -11.13
CA GLN A 86 5.71 5.17 -11.09
C GLN A 86 6.89 5.30 -12.07
N ALA A 87 8.08 4.87 -11.67
CA ALA A 87 9.30 5.08 -12.44
C ALA A 87 9.55 3.99 -13.52
N GLY A 88 8.84 2.86 -13.45
CA GLY A 88 9.05 1.72 -14.34
C GLY A 88 10.31 0.92 -14.00
N SER A 89 10.74 0.93 -12.74
CA SER A 89 11.94 0.23 -12.26
C SER A 89 11.66 -1.20 -11.80
N ASP A 90 12.71 -2.02 -11.81
CA ASP A 90 12.69 -3.40 -11.30
C ASP A 90 12.62 -3.47 -9.75
N ASN A 91 12.75 -2.33 -9.06
CA ASN A 91 12.79 -2.28 -7.60
C ASN A 91 11.41 -2.57 -6.98
N PRO A 92 11.34 -3.29 -5.84
CA PRO A 92 10.08 -3.63 -5.17
C PRO A 92 9.19 -2.44 -4.79
N TYR A 93 9.77 -1.28 -4.49
CA TYR A 93 9.01 -0.09 -4.13
C TYR A 93 8.17 0.48 -5.28
N ASP A 94 8.43 0.00 -6.51
CA ASP A 94 7.80 0.40 -7.76
C ASP A 94 6.90 -0.71 -8.32
N ALA A 95 6.54 -1.71 -7.49
CA ALA A 95 5.63 -2.77 -7.87
C ALA A 95 4.22 -2.22 -8.16
N PRO A 96 3.54 -2.70 -9.23
CA PRO A 96 2.19 -2.29 -9.53
C PRO A 96 1.23 -2.78 -8.45
N VAL A 97 0.27 -1.94 -8.07
CA VAL A 97 -0.82 -2.31 -7.16
C VAL A 97 -1.90 -3.08 -7.91
N GLY A 98 -2.61 -3.96 -7.20
CA GLY A 98 -3.72 -4.72 -7.78
C GLY A 98 -4.68 -5.26 -6.72
N PRO A 99 -5.83 -5.80 -7.16
CA PRO A 99 -6.90 -6.27 -6.27
C PRO A 99 -6.44 -7.40 -5.35
N LEU A 100 -5.70 -8.37 -5.89
CA LEU A 100 -5.13 -9.48 -5.14
C LEU A 100 -3.60 -9.43 -5.23
N SER A 101 -2.98 -8.88 -4.19
CA SER A 101 -1.54 -8.66 -4.16
C SER A 101 -0.89 -9.45 -3.03
N VAL A 102 -0.02 -10.40 -3.38
CA VAL A 102 0.73 -11.19 -2.38
C VAL A 102 2.15 -10.69 -2.23
N ASN A 103 2.66 -10.66 -0.99
CA ASN A 103 4.04 -10.23 -0.69
C ASN A 103 4.42 -8.90 -1.35
N PHE A 104 3.53 -7.91 -1.30
CA PHE A 104 3.73 -6.57 -1.89
C PHE A 104 3.95 -6.58 -3.42
N ASN A 105 3.50 -7.62 -4.12
CA ASN A 105 3.83 -7.86 -5.54
C ASN A 105 5.35 -7.81 -5.80
N ALA A 106 6.12 -8.26 -4.81
CA ALA A 106 7.55 -8.42 -4.91
C ALA A 106 7.89 -9.90 -4.81
N VAL A 107 8.63 -10.41 -5.80
CA VAL A 107 9.00 -11.82 -5.93
C VAL A 107 10.37 -12.04 -5.28
N PRO A 108 10.46 -12.73 -4.12
CA PRO A 108 11.72 -13.06 -3.48
C PRO A 108 12.33 -14.31 -4.12
N LEU A 109 13.53 -14.21 -4.67
CA LEU A 109 14.27 -15.33 -5.25
C LEU A 109 15.76 -15.24 -4.96
N GLU A 110 16.44 -16.37 -4.98
CA GLU A 110 17.90 -16.45 -4.94
C GLU A 110 18.39 -17.21 -6.18
N ARG A 111 19.35 -16.63 -6.89
CA ARG A 111 20.04 -17.30 -8.01
C ARG A 111 21.41 -17.74 -7.54
N HIS A 112 21.64 -19.04 -7.52
CA HIS A 112 22.93 -19.63 -7.15
C HIS A 112 23.96 -19.42 -8.28
N PRO A 113 25.27 -19.45 -8.00
CA PRO A 113 26.31 -19.38 -9.03
C PRO A 113 26.16 -20.45 -10.13
N SER A 114 25.61 -21.63 -9.79
CA SER A 114 25.29 -22.69 -10.74
C SER A 114 24.13 -22.39 -11.70
N GLY A 115 23.45 -21.25 -11.53
CA GLY A 115 22.25 -20.88 -12.30
C GLY A 115 20.94 -21.45 -11.73
N ARG A 116 21.00 -22.30 -10.69
CA ARG A 116 19.83 -22.80 -9.97
C ARG A 116 19.08 -21.64 -9.29
N ILE A 117 17.76 -21.63 -9.36
CA ILE A 117 16.90 -20.64 -8.72
C ILE A 117 16.16 -21.28 -7.55
N THR A 118 16.16 -20.61 -6.40
CA THR A 118 15.41 -21.02 -5.20
C THR A 118 14.55 -19.86 -4.68
N PRO A 119 13.56 -20.12 -3.81
CA PRO A 119 12.88 -19.04 -3.08
C PRO A 119 13.89 -18.20 -2.29
N GLY A 120 13.64 -16.89 -2.22
CA GLY A 120 14.44 -15.97 -1.41
C GLY A 120 14.02 -15.92 0.06
N GLU A 121 12.92 -16.58 0.41
CA GLU A 121 12.25 -16.53 1.72
C GLU A 121 11.71 -17.91 2.08
N ALA A 122 11.87 -18.34 3.33
CA ALA A 122 11.54 -19.70 3.77
C ALA A 122 10.04 -20.02 3.73
N GLN A 123 9.21 -19.03 4.04
CA GLN A 123 7.75 -19.13 4.04
C GLN A 123 7.13 -19.21 2.63
N THR A 124 7.89 -18.88 1.58
CA THR A 124 7.37 -18.78 0.22
C THR A 124 7.82 -20.00 -0.56
N PRO A 125 6.91 -20.89 -1.00
CA PRO A 125 7.28 -22.04 -1.81
C PRO A 125 7.89 -21.61 -3.14
N PHE A 126 8.59 -22.53 -3.81
CA PHE A 126 9.10 -22.26 -5.15
C PHE A 126 7.95 -22.09 -6.13
N LEU A 127 7.96 -20.98 -6.87
CA LEU A 127 6.93 -20.65 -7.85
C LEU A 127 7.53 -20.60 -9.27
N PRO A 128 6.81 -21.08 -10.30
CA PRO A 128 7.27 -20.99 -11.69
C PRO A 128 7.67 -19.58 -12.15
N ILE A 129 7.03 -18.53 -11.61
CA ILE A 129 7.40 -17.13 -11.89
C ILE A 129 8.81 -16.79 -11.40
N MET A 130 9.28 -17.36 -10.29
CA MET A 130 10.65 -17.18 -9.81
C MET A 130 11.64 -17.75 -10.81
N ALA A 131 11.36 -18.94 -11.36
CA ALA A 131 12.19 -19.56 -12.38
C ALA A 131 12.30 -18.67 -13.62
N GLN A 132 11.21 -18.05 -14.07
CA GLN A 132 11.24 -17.14 -15.20
C GLN A 132 12.04 -15.87 -14.89
N MET A 133 11.73 -15.20 -13.78
CA MET A 133 12.30 -13.89 -13.46
C MET A 133 13.77 -13.96 -13.04
N GLY A 134 14.21 -15.08 -12.48
CA GLY A 134 15.58 -15.27 -12.03
C GLY A 134 16.57 -15.63 -13.15
N ARG A 135 16.11 -16.08 -14.32
CA ARG A 135 16.98 -16.56 -15.43
C ARG A 135 18.04 -15.55 -15.84
N THR A 136 17.65 -14.27 -15.95
CA THR A 136 18.49 -13.18 -16.44
C THR A 136 19.19 -12.39 -15.34
N ARG A 137 19.02 -12.78 -14.07
CA ARG A 137 19.58 -12.05 -12.93
C ARG A 137 21.01 -12.50 -12.63
N PRO A 138 21.86 -11.63 -12.05
CA PRO A 138 23.15 -12.08 -11.52
C PRO A 138 22.95 -13.03 -10.34
N ALA A 139 24.00 -13.78 -9.98
CA ALA A 139 23.96 -14.61 -8.77
C ALA A 139 23.73 -13.75 -7.52
N GLY A 140 23.01 -14.28 -6.55
CA GLY A 140 22.67 -13.60 -5.30
C GLY A 140 21.16 -13.57 -4.99
N ARG A 141 20.83 -12.87 -3.91
CA ARG A 141 19.44 -12.67 -3.45
C ARG A 141 18.81 -11.48 -4.15
N HIS A 142 17.57 -11.68 -4.58
CA HIS A 142 16.79 -10.68 -5.28
C HIS A 142 15.40 -10.58 -4.67
N ARG A 143 14.89 -9.36 -4.61
CA ARG A 143 13.46 -9.10 -4.41
C ARG A 143 13.06 -8.20 -5.55
N LEU A 144 12.29 -8.75 -6.48
CA LEU A 144 11.99 -8.08 -7.75
C LEU A 144 10.55 -7.59 -7.74
N ASN A 145 10.30 -6.39 -8.27
CA ASN A 145 8.96 -6.03 -8.75
C ASN A 145 8.42 -7.17 -9.63
N VAL A 146 7.19 -7.64 -9.40
CA VAL A 146 6.58 -8.72 -10.20
C VAL A 146 6.58 -8.43 -11.71
N CYS A 147 6.62 -7.15 -12.09
CA CYS A 147 6.68 -6.65 -13.44
C CYS A 147 8.07 -6.13 -13.86
N ALA A 148 9.12 -6.51 -13.14
CA ALA A 148 10.50 -6.27 -13.54
C ALA A 148 10.75 -6.79 -14.96
N GLY A 149 11.31 -5.94 -15.83
CA GLY A 149 11.48 -6.23 -17.26
C GLY A 149 10.22 -6.07 -18.14
N GLY A 150 9.14 -5.48 -17.62
CA GLY A 150 7.92 -5.19 -18.38
C GLY A 150 6.90 -6.34 -18.38
N CYS A 151 5.62 -5.98 -18.34
CA CYS A 151 4.51 -6.93 -18.25
C CYS A 151 3.19 -6.24 -18.62
N ASP A 152 2.13 -7.04 -18.79
CA ASP A 152 0.78 -6.62 -18.40
C ASP A 152 0.65 -6.77 -16.86
N PRO A 153 0.48 -5.68 -16.09
CA PRO A 153 0.40 -5.74 -14.64
C PRO A 153 -0.72 -6.60 -14.11
N ALA A 154 -1.92 -6.53 -14.71
CA ALA A 154 -3.08 -7.28 -14.22
C ALA A 154 -2.84 -8.78 -14.36
N ALA A 155 -2.40 -9.22 -15.53
CA ALA A 155 -2.09 -10.63 -15.79
C ALA A 155 -0.92 -11.14 -14.94
N ARG A 156 0.14 -10.34 -14.77
CA ARG A 156 1.34 -10.76 -14.03
C ARG A 156 1.11 -10.84 -12.53
N VAL A 157 0.41 -9.87 -11.95
CA VAL A 157 -0.01 -9.90 -10.53
C VAL A 157 -0.93 -11.09 -10.29
N ALA A 158 -1.94 -11.32 -11.15
CA ALA A 158 -2.82 -12.47 -11.05
C ALA A 158 -2.07 -13.80 -11.12
N ARG A 159 -1.09 -13.91 -12.02
CA ARG A 159 -0.24 -15.10 -12.10
C ARG A 159 0.55 -15.34 -10.82
N TYR A 160 1.21 -14.31 -10.27
CA TYR A 160 2.00 -14.47 -9.05
C TYR A 160 1.13 -14.90 -7.86
N SER A 161 0.01 -14.22 -7.65
CA SER A 161 -0.95 -14.55 -6.59
C SER A 161 -1.55 -15.94 -6.79
N GLY A 162 -1.93 -16.32 -8.02
CA GLY A 162 -2.47 -17.63 -8.35
C GLY A 162 -1.46 -18.76 -8.14
N GLU A 163 -0.21 -18.59 -8.57
CA GLU A 163 0.86 -19.57 -8.34
C GLU A 163 1.13 -19.78 -6.85
N LEU A 164 1.17 -18.72 -6.05
CA LEU A 164 1.34 -18.83 -4.60
C LEU A 164 0.15 -19.54 -3.95
N CYS A 165 -1.08 -19.15 -4.29
CA CYS A 165 -2.28 -19.78 -3.73
C CYS A 165 -2.35 -21.27 -4.09
N ARG A 166 -2.03 -21.63 -5.34
CA ARG A 166 -1.95 -23.04 -5.75
C ARG A 166 -0.93 -23.81 -4.92
N ALA A 167 0.29 -23.31 -4.82
CA ALA A 167 1.35 -24.00 -4.08
C ALA A 167 0.98 -24.22 -2.60
N GLN A 168 0.32 -23.23 -1.97
CA GLN A 168 -0.13 -23.33 -0.59
C GLN A 168 -1.34 -24.26 -0.41
N LEU A 169 -2.28 -24.28 -1.37
CA LEU A 169 -3.39 -25.25 -1.38
C LEU A 169 -2.87 -26.69 -1.51
N GLU A 170 -1.94 -26.92 -2.44
CA GLU A 170 -1.31 -28.23 -2.63
C GLU A 170 -0.55 -28.67 -1.37
N ALA A 171 0.21 -27.77 -0.74
CA ALA A 171 0.88 -28.03 0.53
C ALA A 171 -0.10 -28.32 1.67
N ALA A 172 -1.28 -27.70 1.66
CA ALA A 172 -2.36 -27.99 2.60
C ALA A 172 -3.12 -29.28 2.27
N GLY A 173 -2.78 -30.01 1.19
CA GLY A 173 -3.44 -31.25 0.78
C GLY A 173 -4.69 -31.07 -0.07
N VAL A 174 -4.85 -29.91 -0.71
CA VAL A 174 -5.93 -29.61 -1.68
C VAL A 174 -5.31 -29.55 -3.08
N PRO A 175 -5.39 -30.62 -3.89
CA PRO A 175 -4.85 -30.62 -5.24
C PRO A 175 -5.57 -29.59 -6.12
N VAL A 176 -4.79 -28.89 -6.95
CA VAL A 176 -5.28 -27.88 -7.90
C VAL A 176 -4.85 -28.30 -9.31
N ALA A 177 -5.81 -28.68 -10.16
CA ALA A 177 -5.48 -29.24 -11.48
C ALA A 177 -4.97 -28.20 -12.49
N ALA A 178 -5.45 -26.95 -12.41
CA ALA A 178 -5.06 -25.89 -13.34
C ALA A 178 -5.09 -24.48 -12.73
N LEU A 179 -4.28 -23.57 -13.29
CA LEU A 179 -4.39 -22.12 -13.10
C LEU A 179 -5.06 -21.50 -14.32
N GLY A 180 -6.19 -20.83 -14.11
CA GLY A 180 -6.99 -20.23 -15.18
C GLY A 180 -6.74 -18.74 -15.44
N GLY A 181 -5.89 -18.10 -14.63
CA GLY A 181 -5.60 -16.67 -14.75
C GLY A 181 -6.74 -15.77 -14.27
N LEU A 182 -7.00 -14.69 -15.00
CA LEU A 182 -8.04 -13.71 -14.65
C LEU A 182 -9.43 -14.19 -15.07
N ARG A 183 -10.38 -14.22 -14.12
CA ARG A 183 -11.81 -14.45 -14.39
C ARG A 183 -12.65 -13.87 -13.27
N SER A 184 -13.70 -13.12 -13.62
CA SER A 184 -14.69 -12.63 -12.64
C SER A 184 -15.42 -13.79 -11.98
N THR A 185 -15.69 -13.66 -10.68
CA THR A 185 -16.47 -14.64 -9.91
C THR A 185 -17.90 -14.69 -10.45
N PRO A 186 -18.40 -15.85 -10.90
CA PRO A 186 -19.78 -16.00 -11.35
C PRO A 186 -20.78 -15.71 -10.22
N ALA A 187 -21.96 -15.17 -10.57
CA ALA A 187 -23.00 -14.84 -9.58
C ALA A 187 -23.51 -16.07 -8.80
N GLY A 188 -23.45 -17.27 -9.40
CA GLY A 188 -23.82 -18.54 -8.75
C GLY A 188 -22.70 -19.17 -7.92
N ALA A 189 -21.48 -18.63 -7.92
CA ALA A 189 -20.39 -19.19 -7.13
C ALA A 189 -20.64 -18.95 -5.63
N ARG A 190 -20.55 -20.02 -4.85
CA ARG A 190 -20.77 -20.00 -3.40
C ARG A 190 -19.55 -19.46 -2.68
N LEU A 191 -19.73 -18.42 -1.88
CA LEU A 191 -18.69 -17.92 -0.98
C LEU A 191 -18.37 -18.99 0.09
N VAL A 192 -17.12 -19.44 0.14
CA VAL A 192 -16.63 -20.42 1.12
C VAL A 192 -16.05 -19.73 2.34
N ALA A 193 -15.23 -18.70 2.13
CA ALA A 193 -14.58 -17.97 3.21
C ALA A 193 -14.21 -16.54 2.80
N THR A 194 -14.11 -15.67 3.81
CA THR A 194 -13.46 -14.35 3.70
C THR A 194 -12.27 -14.30 4.67
N LEU A 195 -11.11 -13.99 4.13
CA LEU A 195 -9.92 -13.61 4.88
C LEU A 195 -9.92 -12.10 5.05
N HIS A 196 -9.70 -11.62 6.28
CA HIS A 196 -9.47 -10.21 6.55
C HIS A 196 -7.99 -10.00 6.88
N SER A 197 -7.43 -8.90 6.41
CA SER A 197 -6.05 -8.51 6.68
C SER A 197 -5.71 -8.59 8.17
N ALA A 198 -4.52 -9.11 8.50
CA ALA A 198 -4.10 -9.32 9.88
C ALA A 198 -3.90 -8.02 10.67
N GLN A 199 -3.58 -6.93 9.99
CA GLN A 199 -3.47 -5.59 10.57
C GLN A 199 -4.78 -4.81 10.39
N THR A 200 -5.13 -3.96 11.36
CA THR A 200 -6.14 -2.91 11.20
C THR A 200 -5.57 -1.75 10.39
N LEU A 201 -6.43 -0.86 9.89
CA LEU A 201 -5.98 0.34 9.18
C LEU A 201 -5.06 1.22 10.04
N THR A 202 -5.30 1.33 11.35
CA THR A 202 -4.38 2.04 12.26
C THR A 202 -3.00 1.41 12.28
N ALA A 203 -2.92 0.09 12.44
CA ALA A 203 -1.63 -0.63 12.46
C ALA A 203 -0.92 -0.54 11.09
N MET A 204 -1.66 -0.68 9.99
CA MET A 204 -1.13 -0.50 8.64
C MET A 204 -0.63 0.93 8.43
N SER A 205 -1.35 1.94 8.93
CA SER A 205 -0.99 3.35 8.82
C SER A 205 0.32 3.68 9.55
N ARG A 206 0.55 3.07 10.73
CA ARG A 206 1.84 3.18 11.44
C ARG A 206 2.98 2.65 10.57
N SER A 207 2.85 1.42 10.07
CA SER A 207 3.85 0.79 9.19
C SER A 207 4.06 1.60 7.90
N LEU A 208 2.97 2.10 7.31
CA LEU A 208 2.96 2.93 6.13
C LEU A 208 3.76 4.21 6.31
N LEU A 209 3.54 4.93 7.41
CA LEU A 209 4.22 6.19 7.69
C LEU A 209 5.68 5.96 8.09
N HIS A 210 5.96 4.92 8.88
CA HIS A 210 7.30 4.57 9.34
C HIS A 210 8.23 4.13 8.20
N TYR A 211 7.80 3.15 7.39
CA TYR A 211 8.60 2.61 6.28
C TYR A 211 8.35 3.31 4.95
N SER A 212 7.42 4.27 4.93
CA SER A 212 7.08 5.06 3.74
C SER A 212 6.67 4.23 2.52
N THR A 213 6.00 3.09 2.73
CA THR A 213 5.60 2.16 1.66
C THR A 213 4.63 2.82 0.68
N ASN A 214 5.05 2.93 -0.59
CA ASN A 214 4.22 3.46 -1.67
C ASN A 214 3.05 2.51 -1.97
N PHE A 215 3.36 1.21 -1.97
CA PHE A 215 2.42 0.14 -2.28
C PHE A 215 1.19 0.20 -1.37
N THR A 216 1.40 0.20 -0.05
CA THR A 216 0.34 0.27 0.95
C THR A 216 -0.42 1.58 0.85
N ALA A 217 0.28 2.70 0.65
CA ALA A 217 -0.38 4.01 0.57
C ALA A 217 -1.32 4.13 -0.64
N ASN A 218 -0.94 3.56 -1.79
CA ASN A 218 -1.77 3.56 -2.98
C ASN A 218 -2.98 2.62 -2.84
N LEU A 219 -2.82 1.45 -2.21
CA LEU A 219 -3.96 0.55 -1.95
C LEU A 219 -4.94 1.15 -0.93
N VAL A 220 -4.46 1.79 0.13
CA VAL A 220 -5.32 2.52 1.09
C VAL A 220 -6.05 3.69 0.41
N PHE A 221 -5.37 4.42 -0.47
CA PHE A 221 -5.96 5.50 -1.25
C PHE A 221 -7.08 4.99 -2.17
N LEU A 222 -6.84 3.90 -2.90
CA LEU A 222 -7.83 3.26 -3.77
C LEU A 222 -9.04 2.74 -2.98
N ALA A 223 -8.80 2.15 -1.80
CA ALA A 223 -9.86 1.69 -0.92
C ALA A 223 -10.78 2.82 -0.46
N CYS A 224 -10.25 4.03 -0.20
CA CYS A 224 -11.09 5.19 0.12
C CYS A 224 -12.09 5.50 -1.00
N GLY A 225 -11.65 5.40 -2.26
CA GLY A 225 -12.51 5.60 -3.43
C GLY A 225 -13.57 4.51 -3.57
N ALA A 226 -13.18 3.25 -3.38
CA ALA A 226 -14.09 2.12 -3.46
C ALA A 226 -15.15 2.14 -2.35
N GLU A 227 -14.77 2.50 -1.12
CA GLU A 227 -15.72 2.62 0.00
C GLU A 227 -16.77 3.70 -0.26
N ARG A 228 -16.36 4.85 -0.81
CA ARG A 228 -17.27 5.97 -1.06
C ARG A 228 -18.15 5.78 -2.30
N PHE A 229 -17.62 5.14 -3.35
CA PHE A 229 -18.24 5.15 -4.68
C PHE A 229 -18.38 3.76 -5.32
N GLY A 230 -18.18 2.70 -4.55
CA GLY A 230 -18.28 1.31 -4.98
C GLY A 230 -17.12 0.84 -5.86
N PHE A 231 -17.01 -0.48 -5.99
CA PHE A 231 -16.09 -1.14 -6.92
C PHE A 231 -16.59 -1.03 -8.38
N PRO A 232 -15.70 -1.10 -9.40
CA PRO A 232 -14.25 -1.22 -9.28
C PRO A 232 -13.60 0.04 -8.72
N ALA A 233 -12.48 -0.14 -8.00
CA ALA A 233 -11.63 0.94 -7.53
C ALA A 233 -10.92 1.59 -8.71
N THR A 234 -10.97 2.92 -8.77
CA THR A 234 -10.29 3.72 -9.79
C THR A 234 -9.54 4.88 -9.13
N TRP A 235 -8.50 5.38 -9.80
CA TRP A 235 -7.78 6.57 -9.33
C TRP A 235 -8.72 7.77 -9.18
N ASP A 236 -9.68 7.95 -10.09
CA ASP A 236 -10.63 9.06 -10.07
C ASP A 236 -11.54 9.03 -8.85
N LYS A 237 -12.11 7.86 -8.54
CA LYS A 237 -12.91 7.65 -7.33
C LYS A 237 -12.08 7.94 -6.07
N ALA A 238 -10.84 7.48 -6.03
CA ALA A 238 -9.93 7.68 -4.90
C ALA A 238 -9.57 9.17 -4.71
N ARG A 239 -9.20 9.87 -5.79
CA ARG A 239 -8.93 11.31 -5.79
C ARG A 239 -10.12 12.11 -5.29
N ARG A 240 -11.33 11.79 -5.77
CA ARG A 240 -12.56 12.46 -5.34
C ARG A 240 -12.85 12.21 -3.86
N ALA A 241 -12.80 10.95 -3.41
CA ALA A 241 -13.11 10.58 -2.03
C ALA A 241 -12.17 11.24 -1.02
N VAL A 242 -10.87 11.25 -1.31
CA VAL A 242 -9.87 11.89 -0.46
C VAL A 242 -10.01 13.41 -0.48
N ALA A 243 -10.22 14.03 -1.64
CA ALA A 243 -10.42 15.47 -1.73
C ALA A 243 -11.66 15.95 -0.95
N GLU A 244 -12.79 15.26 -1.08
CA GLU A 244 -14.02 15.57 -0.34
C GLU A 244 -13.82 15.42 1.18
N SER A 245 -13.18 14.33 1.61
CA SER A 245 -12.87 14.08 3.03
C SER A 245 -11.98 15.18 3.62
N LEU A 246 -10.86 15.49 2.96
CA LEU A 246 -9.92 16.51 3.43
C LEU A 246 -10.52 17.92 3.39
N GLY A 247 -11.30 18.26 2.35
CA GLY A 247 -11.98 19.55 2.25
C GLY A 247 -12.91 19.80 3.43
N SER A 248 -13.68 18.78 3.82
CA SER A 248 -14.59 18.85 4.97
C SER A 248 -13.87 18.96 6.33
N GLN A 249 -12.64 18.44 6.46
CA GLN A 249 -11.87 18.48 7.71
C GLN A 249 -11.09 19.77 7.89
N LEU A 250 -10.51 20.27 6.80
CA LEU A 250 -9.47 21.30 6.88
C LEU A 250 -10.04 22.71 6.71
N GLY A 251 -11.25 22.84 6.13
CA GLY A 251 -11.81 24.13 5.77
C GLY A 251 -10.93 24.91 4.77
N VAL A 252 -10.13 24.19 3.98
CA VAL A 252 -9.24 24.78 2.96
C VAL A 252 -9.83 24.59 1.58
N SER A 253 -9.50 25.50 0.66
CA SER A 253 -9.84 25.35 -0.76
C SER A 253 -9.37 24.00 -1.30
N ALA A 254 -10.15 23.37 -2.18
CA ALA A 254 -9.79 22.12 -2.87
C ALA A 254 -8.45 22.21 -3.62
N ARG A 255 -7.95 23.42 -3.93
CA ARG A 255 -6.63 23.63 -4.57
C ARG A 255 -5.45 23.56 -3.60
N ALA A 256 -5.70 23.54 -2.28
CA ALA A 256 -4.64 23.62 -1.27
C ALA A 256 -3.94 22.26 -1.02
N ILE A 257 -4.64 21.15 -1.31
CA ILE A 257 -4.11 19.79 -1.37
C ILE A 257 -4.67 19.12 -2.63
N VAL A 258 -3.80 18.87 -3.61
CA VAL A 258 -4.12 18.07 -4.79
C VAL A 258 -3.36 16.75 -4.66
N GLN A 259 -4.10 15.67 -4.55
CA GLN A 259 -3.56 14.32 -4.43
C GLN A 259 -3.96 13.51 -5.66
N VAL A 260 -2.96 13.04 -6.41
CA VAL A 260 -3.12 12.23 -7.62
C VAL A 260 -2.90 10.74 -7.33
N ASP A 261 -2.08 10.44 -6.32
CA ASP A 261 -1.83 9.08 -5.82
C ASP A 261 -1.72 9.07 -4.29
N GLY A 262 -1.78 7.89 -3.68
CA GLY A 262 -1.70 7.70 -2.23
C GLY A 262 -0.31 7.93 -1.64
N ALA A 263 0.73 7.77 -2.45
CA ALA A 263 2.12 7.65 -2.02
C ALA A 263 2.93 8.95 -2.12
N GLY A 264 2.51 9.89 -2.96
CA GLY A 264 3.31 11.05 -3.33
C GLY A 264 4.38 10.76 -4.37
N LEU A 265 4.15 9.77 -5.24
CA LEU A 265 5.05 9.44 -6.35
C LEU A 265 4.88 10.45 -7.49
N SER A 266 3.62 10.80 -7.82
CA SER A 266 3.33 11.74 -8.90
C SER A 266 3.89 13.12 -8.59
N ARG A 267 4.56 13.69 -9.60
CA ARG A 267 4.95 15.09 -9.60
C ARG A 267 3.77 16.03 -9.75
N ASP A 268 2.55 15.55 -9.98
CA ASP A 268 1.33 16.35 -10.07
C ASP A 268 0.65 16.56 -8.73
N ASN A 269 1.09 15.84 -7.68
CA ASN A 269 0.67 16.14 -6.32
C ASN A 269 1.05 17.59 -5.96
N ARG A 270 0.15 18.33 -5.31
CA ARG A 270 0.40 19.69 -4.82
C ARG A 270 -0.05 19.83 -3.38
N VAL A 271 0.77 20.48 -2.58
CA VAL A 271 0.37 20.94 -1.24
C VAL A 271 0.92 22.33 -0.95
N THR A 272 0.18 23.11 -0.17
CA THR A 272 0.68 24.35 0.43
C THR A 272 1.18 24.08 1.86
N ALA A 273 2.16 24.86 2.34
CA ALA A 273 2.65 24.69 3.71
C ALA A 273 1.52 24.91 4.75
N ARG A 274 0.66 25.91 4.52
CA ARG A 274 -0.51 26.18 5.35
C ARG A 274 -1.49 25.01 5.40
N ALA A 275 -1.80 24.39 4.27
CA ALA A 275 -2.70 23.24 4.25
C ALA A 275 -2.09 22.02 4.96
N MET A 276 -0.79 21.77 4.80
CA MET A 276 -0.11 20.69 5.52
C MET A 276 -0.06 20.97 7.04
N LEU A 277 0.11 22.22 7.48
CA LEU A 277 0.02 22.56 8.90
C LEU A 277 -1.38 22.30 9.47
N ARG A 278 -2.44 22.70 8.76
CA ARG A 278 -3.83 22.39 9.15
C ARG A 278 -4.10 20.89 9.18
N LEU A 279 -3.50 20.16 8.24
CA LEU A 279 -3.58 18.70 8.21
C LEU A 279 -2.90 18.08 9.44
N LEU A 280 -1.75 18.62 9.86
CA LEU A 280 -1.12 18.21 11.11
C LEU A 280 -2.01 18.53 12.32
N ASP A 281 -2.69 19.68 12.36
CA ASP A 281 -3.63 19.96 13.46
C ASP A 281 -4.72 18.87 13.59
N VAL A 282 -5.28 18.42 12.47
CA VAL A 282 -6.24 17.30 12.42
C VAL A 282 -5.59 15.95 12.75
N PHE A 283 -4.36 15.73 12.31
CA PHE A 283 -3.62 14.49 12.52
C PHE A 283 -3.03 14.37 13.94
N ARG A 284 -3.08 15.43 14.76
CA ARG A 284 -2.47 15.47 16.10
C ARG A 284 -2.87 14.29 17.00
N PRO A 285 -4.12 13.81 17.05
CA PRO A 285 -4.49 12.62 17.84
C PRO A 285 -3.79 11.33 17.40
N HIS A 286 -3.18 11.32 16.21
CA HIS A 286 -2.50 10.18 15.59
C HIS A 286 -0.99 10.42 15.42
N LEU A 287 -0.40 11.37 16.16
CA LEU A 287 1.02 11.71 16.01
C LEU A 287 1.94 10.51 16.21
N ASP A 288 1.53 9.54 17.02
CA ASP A 288 2.28 8.34 17.34
C ASP A 288 2.43 7.39 16.14
N LEU A 289 1.60 7.54 15.10
CA LEU A 289 1.75 6.80 13.85
C LEU A 289 2.98 7.26 13.04
N LEU A 290 3.53 8.45 13.30
CA LEU A 290 4.76 8.92 12.68
C LEU A 290 6.00 8.31 13.37
N PRO A 291 7.09 8.06 12.63
CA PRO A 291 8.36 7.72 13.26
C PRO A 291 8.86 8.89 14.09
N ARG A 292 9.56 8.57 15.18
CA ARG A 292 10.14 9.54 16.11
C ARG A 292 11.66 9.51 16.00
N ASP A 293 12.26 10.68 15.92
CA ASP A 293 13.70 10.89 16.02
C ASP A 293 14.02 11.83 17.21
N ARG A 294 15.28 12.27 17.30
CA ARG A 294 15.73 13.18 18.37
C ARG A 294 15.06 14.56 18.35
N HIS A 295 14.49 14.98 17.22
CA HIS A 295 13.85 16.28 17.04
C HIS A 295 12.32 16.22 17.24
N GLY A 296 11.73 15.02 17.25
CA GLY A 296 10.30 14.81 17.45
C GLY A 296 9.74 13.76 16.49
N TRP A 297 8.53 13.98 15.99
CA TRP A 297 7.84 13.10 15.04
C TRP A 297 7.94 13.66 13.63
N ILE A 298 8.26 12.82 12.64
CA ILE A 298 8.48 13.31 11.28
C ILE A 298 8.03 12.32 10.21
N LYS A 299 7.30 12.82 9.20
CA LYS A 299 7.28 12.17 7.89
C LYS A 299 8.24 12.89 6.95
N THR A 300 9.14 12.12 6.35
CA THR A 300 9.99 12.61 5.26
C THR A 300 9.33 12.38 3.90
N GLY A 301 9.64 13.24 2.94
CA GLY A 301 9.28 13.07 1.54
C GLY A 301 10.48 13.40 0.66
N THR A 302 10.92 12.44 -0.16
CA THR A 302 12.07 12.61 -1.04
C THR A 302 11.73 12.17 -2.45
N LEU A 303 12.04 13.02 -3.43
CA LEU A 303 12.11 12.71 -4.86
C LEU A 303 13.33 13.44 -5.44
N SER A 304 13.70 13.20 -6.69
CA SER A 304 14.72 14.03 -7.35
C SER A 304 14.31 15.51 -7.31
N GLY A 305 15.15 16.34 -6.66
CA GLY A 305 14.91 17.77 -6.44
C GLY A 305 13.86 18.12 -5.38
N VAL A 306 13.45 17.17 -4.53
CA VAL A 306 12.45 17.39 -3.45
C VAL A 306 12.92 16.72 -2.17
N ALA A 307 12.99 17.46 -1.07
CA ALA A 307 13.46 16.97 0.24
C ALA A 307 12.61 17.53 1.40
N ASN A 308 11.35 17.14 1.44
CA ASN A 308 10.37 17.66 2.39
C ASN A 308 10.41 16.96 3.75
N GLY A 309 9.85 17.62 4.76
CA GLY A 309 9.57 17.07 6.09
C GLY A 309 8.33 17.72 6.69
N ALA A 310 7.49 16.94 7.36
CA ALA A 310 6.33 17.46 8.07
C ALA A 310 6.07 16.62 9.32
N GLY A 311 5.69 17.25 10.43
CA GLY A 311 5.44 16.56 11.69
C GLY A 311 5.44 17.50 12.87
N TYR A 312 5.93 17.04 14.01
CA TYR A 312 5.92 17.77 15.28
C TYR A 312 7.31 17.76 15.91
N LEU A 313 7.73 18.89 16.44
CA LEU A 313 8.91 18.98 17.28
C LEU A 313 8.66 18.25 18.61
N ALA A 314 9.73 17.98 19.36
CA ALA A 314 9.66 17.32 20.67
C ALA A 314 8.79 18.08 21.69
N ASP A 315 8.67 19.40 21.54
CA ASP A 315 7.79 20.27 22.34
C ASP A 315 6.32 20.30 21.84
N GLY A 316 5.99 19.50 20.83
CA GLY A 316 4.64 19.37 20.28
C GLY A 316 4.25 20.41 19.24
N ARG A 317 5.12 21.38 18.89
CA ARG A 317 4.85 22.34 17.81
C ARG A 317 4.86 21.64 16.45
N ALA A 318 3.80 21.87 15.66
CA ALA A 318 3.74 21.36 14.28
C ALA A 318 4.68 22.16 13.37
N TYR A 319 5.31 21.50 12.41
CA TYR A 319 6.16 22.15 11.41
C TYR A 319 6.02 21.51 10.03
N VAL A 320 6.30 22.30 9.00
CA VAL A 320 6.32 21.84 7.60
C VAL A 320 7.50 22.49 6.88
N LEU A 321 8.30 21.65 6.23
CA LEU A 321 9.38 22.02 5.33
C LEU A 321 9.05 21.49 3.93
N LEU A 322 8.75 22.41 3.00
CA LEU A 322 8.59 22.11 1.58
C LEU A 322 9.84 22.61 0.85
N LEU A 323 10.79 21.70 0.58
CA LEU A 323 12.10 22.00 0.01
C LEU A 323 12.20 21.39 -1.39
N ASN A 324 11.72 22.11 -2.40
CA ASN A 324 11.88 21.72 -3.81
C ASN A 324 13.22 22.24 -4.34
N GLN A 325 14.32 21.67 -3.86
CA GLN A 325 15.69 22.09 -4.15
C GLN A 325 16.61 20.89 -4.42
N PRO A 326 17.76 21.08 -5.11
CA PRO A 326 18.63 19.98 -5.52
C PRO A 326 19.32 19.25 -4.35
N ALA A 327 19.77 20.00 -3.33
CA ALA A 327 20.46 19.45 -2.17
C ALA A 327 19.59 19.54 -0.91
N SER A 328 19.46 18.44 -0.17
CA SER A 328 18.64 18.42 1.05
C SER A 328 19.29 19.25 2.17
N ARG A 329 18.56 20.26 2.67
CA ARG A 329 18.92 21.01 3.89
C ARG A 329 17.99 20.67 5.07
N ARG A 330 17.20 19.60 4.95
CA ARG A 330 16.11 19.25 5.87
C ARG A 330 16.56 19.12 7.32
N ALA A 331 17.59 18.31 7.59
CA ALA A 331 18.09 18.07 8.95
C ALA A 331 18.58 19.36 9.62
N MET A 332 19.34 20.19 8.88
CA MET A 332 19.82 21.49 9.37
C MET A 332 18.65 22.43 9.71
N LEU A 333 17.62 22.48 8.87
CA LEU A 333 16.46 23.34 9.10
C LEU A 333 15.62 22.86 10.29
N ILE A 334 15.44 21.55 10.47
CA ILE A 334 14.76 20.98 11.64
C ILE A 334 15.53 21.30 12.92
N ASP A 335 16.86 21.14 12.92
CA ASP A 335 17.70 21.49 14.07
C ASP A 335 17.54 22.98 14.44
N ARG A 336 17.56 23.89 13.47
CA ARG A 336 17.29 25.31 13.70
C ARG A 336 15.89 25.56 14.26
N LEU A 337 14.85 24.96 13.67
CA LEU A 337 13.48 25.08 14.15
C LEU A 337 13.33 24.61 15.60
N SER A 338 13.99 23.51 15.96
CA SER A 338 13.95 22.95 17.32
C SER A 338 14.55 23.86 18.40
N ARG A 339 15.41 24.81 18.00
CA ARG A 339 16.03 25.80 18.91
C ARG A 339 15.27 27.12 18.98
N LEU A 340 14.31 27.37 18.08
CA LEU A 340 13.52 28.59 18.13
C LEU A 340 12.58 28.54 19.34
N PRO A 341 12.48 29.62 20.15
CA PRO A 341 11.54 29.67 21.25
C PRO A 341 10.09 29.50 20.75
N SER A 342 9.22 28.92 21.58
CA SER A 342 7.78 28.85 21.27
C SER A 342 7.21 30.26 21.25
N THR A 343 6.74 30.75 20.10
CA THR A 343 6.11 32.07 19.97
C THR A 343 4.66 32.08 20.48
N THR A 344 4.36 31.34 21.55
CA THR A 344 3.17 31.62 22.36
C THR A 344 3.54 32.82 23.24
N GLY A 345 3.04 34.00 22.85
CA GLY A 345 3.17 35.24 23.63
C GLY A 345 2.55 35.12 25.04
N PRO A 346 2.70 36.17 25.86
CA PRO A 346 2.55 36.11 27.31
C PRO A 346 1.15 35.66 27.74
N THR A 347 1.12 34.90 28.83
CA THR A 347 -0.06 34.53 29.62
C THR A 347 -0.94 35.75 29.88
N VAL A 348 -2.24 35.57 29.67
CA VAL A 348 -3.32 36.45 30.16
C VAL A 348 -3.01 36.84 31.61
N PRO A 349 -3.10 38.14 31.99
CA PRO A 349 -2.85 38.54 33.36
C PRO A 349 -3.86 37.85 34.28
N ARG A 350 -3.39 37.30 35.40
CA ARG A 350 -4.28 36.96 36.51
C ARG A 350 -4.72 38.29 37.11
N ASP A 351 -6.01 38.58 37.01
CA ASP A 351 -6.64 39.66 37.75
C ASP A 351 -6.39 39.44 39.25
N SER A 352 -5.95 40.52 39.89
CA SER A 352 -5.78 40.69 41.33
C SER A 352 -7.11 40.77 42.05
#